data_AF-A0A1A9X4Y5-F1
#
_entry.id   AF-A0A1A9X4Y5-F1
#
_cell.length_a   1.000
_cell.length_b   1.000
_cell.length_c   1.000
_cell.angle_alpha   90.00
_cell.angle_beta   90.00
_cell.angle_gamma   90.00
#
_symmetry.space_group_name_H-M   'P 1'
#
loop_
_entity.id
_entity.type
_entity.pdbx_description
1 polymer ?
#
loop_
_entity_poly.entity_id
_entity_poly.type
_entity_poly.pdbx_seq_one_letter_code
_entity_poly.pdbx_strand_id
1 'polypeptide(L)'
;MLVQQRISLVIARYNLERFSNNLARSVHLNIFRDPIAEGYFPKMDSFVPSRACPPCAQNKRISDLNRTANQLKVHIGDLESWRDRIIEAIQQGFATSVSSNTCDYGDRVELSGNSGTDTLGNMLESSIISPNRAVYGDFHNVGHFFISYAHDSDHRYLEAFGVMGDSTTAMRDPVFYRWRAYIDGIFQEHKNRLPVYTMPQLQYDGISVTGLQHC
;
A
#
# COMPACT_ATOMS: atom_id res chain seq x y z
N MET A 1 5.87 -8.07 -9.96
CA MET A 1 6.97 -8.50 -9.06
C MET A 1 7.73 -7.31 -8.48
N LEU A 2 8.03 -6.27 -9.29
CA LEU A 2 8.82 -5.11 -8.87
C LEU A 2 8.19 -4.28 -7.73
N VAL A 3 6.86 -4.17 -7.67
CA VAL A 3 6.14 -3.34 -6.69
C VAL A 3 6.27 -3.92 -5.28
N GLN A 4 5.99 -5.22 -5.11
CA GLN A 4 6.09 -5.88 -3.80
C GLN A 4 7.52 -5.89 -3.27
N GLN A 5 8.51 -6.26 -4.09
CA GLN A 5 9.91 -6.29 -3.66
C GLN A 5 10.40 -4.92 -3.17
N ARG A 6 9.93 -3.83 -3.78
CA ARG A 6 10.27 -2.46 -3.35
C ARG A 6 9.58 -2.07 -2.05
N ILE A 7 8.30 -2.41 -1.86
CA ILE A 7 7.56 -2.14 -0.62
C ILE A 7 8.23 -2.84 0.57
N SER A 8 8.39 -4.16 0.49
CA SER A 8 8.89 -4.98 1.60
C SER A 8 10.30 -4.56 2.02
N LEU A 9 11.18 -4.27 1.06
CA LEU A 9 12.56 -3.87 1.36
C LEU A 9 12.62 -2.54 2.11
N VAL A 10 11.79 -1.57 1.74
CA VAL A 10 11.73 -0.27 2.42
C VAL A 10 11.24 -0.44 3.86
N ILE A 11 10.22 -1.25 4.09
CA ILE A 11 9.71 -1.52 5.46
C ILE A 11 10.72 -2.30 6.30
N ALA A 12 11.41 -3.28 5.71
CA ALA A 12 12.45 -4.04 6.40
C ALA A 12 13.59 -3.11 6.86
N ARG A 13 14.12 -2.28 5.96
CA ARG A 13 15.18 -1.30 6.28
C ARG A 13 14.72 -0.30 7.32
N TYR A 14 13.51 0.26 7.17
CA TYR A 14 12.98 1.21 8.15
C TYR A 14 12.83 0.58 9.54
N ASN A 15 12.36 -0.67 9.65
CA ASN A 15 12.27 -1.34 10.93
C ASN A 15 13.65 -1.67 11.54
N LEU A 16 14.65 -2.02 10.72
CA LEU A 16 16.03 -2.18 11.19
C LEU A 16 16.56 -0.87 11.78
N GLU A 17 16.36 0.26 11.10
CA GLU A 17 16.73 1.58 11.63
C GLU A 17 16.01 1.90 12.93
N ARG A 18 14.71 1.57 13.03
CA ARG A 18 13.95 1.76 14.27
C ARG A 18 14.54 0.96 15.42
N PHE A 19 14.86 -0.32 15.22
CA PHE A 19 15.48 -1.14 16.25
C PHE A 19 16.84 -0.61 16.69
N SER A 20 17.67 -0.17 15.74
CA SER A 20 18.95 0.48 16.03
C SER A 20 18.82 1.79 16.82
N ASN A 21 17.63 2.40 16.81
CA ASN A 21 17.31 3.64 17.52
C ASN A 21 16.33 3.41 18.70
N ASN A 22 16.23 2.19 19.24
CA ASN A 22 15.37 1.84 20.38
C ASN A 22 13.87 2.12 20.16
N LEU A 23 13.41 2.08 18.91
CA LEU A 23 12.01 2.21 18.55
C LEU A 23 11.41 0.84 18.25
N ALA A 24 10.19 0.61 18.74
CA ALA A 24 9.41 -0.58 18.39
C ALA A 24 9.13 -0.65 16.89
N ARG A 25 8.80 -1.84 16.37
CA ARG A 25 8.39 -2.05 14.97
C ARG A 25 7.28 -1.08 14.57
N SER A 26 7.28 -0.64 13.31
CA SER A 26 6.19 0.16 12.74
C SER A 26 4.84 -0.54 12.90
N VAL A 27 3.83 0.18 13.40
CA VAL A 27 2.48 -0.34 13.60
C VAL A 27 1.66 -0.13 12.34
N HIS A 28 0.91 -1.13 11.91
CA HIS A 28 0.06 -1.06 10.72
C HIS A 28 -1.00 0.04 10.86
N LEU A 29 -1.35 0.68 9.74
CA LEU A 29 -2.52 1.56 9.63
C LEU A 29 -3.67 0.78 8.98
N ASN A 30 -4.31 -0.10 9.76
CA ASN A 30 -5.39 -0.99 9.29
C ASN A 30 -6.79 -0.61 9.79
N ILE A 31 -6.89 0.22 10.83
CA ILE A 31 -8.14 0.79 11.32
C ILE A 31 -8.24 2.22 10.80
N PHE A 32 -8.92 2.41 9.68
CA PHE A 32 -8.91 3.68 8.94
C PHE A 32 -9.65 4.81 9.66
N ARG A 33 -10.56 4.47 10.58
CA ARG A 33 -11.37 5.47 11.30
C ARG A 33 -10.69 6.00 12.56
N ASP A 34 -9.59 5.37 12.98
CA ASP A 34 -8.80 5.79 14.13
C ASP A 34 -7.93 7.02 13.81
N PRO A 35 -7.57 7.83 14.82
CA PRO A 35 -6.71 8.97 14.59
C PRO A 35 -5.30 8.50 14.25
N ILE A 36 -4.67 9.18 13.29
CA ILE A 36 -3.24 9.01 12.99
C ILE A 36 -2.46 9.67 14.13
N ALA A 37 -1.89 8.84 15.00
CA ALA A 37 -1.22 9.28 16.22
C ALA A 37 0.01 10.17 15.96
N GLU A 38 0.69 9.96 14.83
CA GLU A 38 1.86 10.74 14.43
C GLU A 38 1.44 12.05 13.74
N GLY A 39 2.07 13.16 14.11
CA GLY A 39 2.03 14.39 13.33
C GLY A 39 3.32 14.54 12.51
N TYR A 40 3.24 15.21 11.37
CA TYR A 40 4.40 15.52 10.54
C TYR A 40 4.29 16.92 9.95
N PHE A 41 5.36 17.71 10.10
CA PHE A 41 5.47 19.09 9.63
C PHE A 41 6.61 19.17 8.61
N PRO A 42 6.30 19.13 7.30
CA PRO A 42 7.30 18.92 6.25
C PRO A 42 8.38 19.99 6.16
N LYS A 43 8.07 21.24 6.55
CA LYS A 43 8.96 22.42 6.40
C LYS A 43 9.49 22.54 4.96
N MET A 44 8.64 22.22 4.00
CA MET A 44 8.94 22.27 2.57
C MET A 44 8.10 23.36 1.92
N ASP A 45 8.72 24.12 1.04
CA ASP A 45 8.04 25.08 0.18
C ASP A 45 8.05 24.58 -1.27
N SER A 46 6.91 24.71 -1.93
CA SER A 46 6.79 24.39 -3.35
C SER A 46 6.79 25.68 -4.16
N PHE A 47 7.81 25.84 -5.00
CA PHE A 47 7.99 27.03 -5.84
C PHE A 47 6.86 27.21 -6.87
N VAL A 48 6.35 26.10 -7.41
CA VAL A 48 5.33 26.11 -8.48
C VAL A 48 4.01 26.73 -8.02
N PRO A 49 3.35 26.25 -6.94
CA PRO A 49 2.18 26.91 -6.38
C PRO A 49 2.55 28.12 -5.50
N SER A 50 3.84 28.35 -5.24
CA SER A 50 4.33 29.35 -4.27
C SER A 50 3.66 29.20 -2.90
N ARG A 51 3.55 27.95 -2.42
CA ARG A 51 2.91 27.58 -1.14
C ARG A 51 3.73 26.53 -0.41
N ALA A 52 3.70 26.61 0.92
CA ALA A 52 4.24 25.58 1.79
C ALA A 52 3.43 24.28 1.66
N CYS A 53 4.09 23.14 1.84
CA CYS A 53 3.42 21.84 1.91
C CYS A 53 2.62 21.75 3.22
N PRO A 54 1.30 21.47 3.17
CA PRO A 54 0.47 21.40 4.37
C PRO A 54 0.97 20.33 5.35
N PRO A 55 0.98 20.62 6.67
CA PRO A 55 1.32 19.63 7.68
C PRO A 55 0.17 18.66 7.95
N CYS A 56 0.49 17.48 8.47
CA CYS A 56 -0.47 16.60 9.11
C CYS A 56 -0.33 16.78 10.64
N ALA A 57 -1.31 17.43 11.26
CA ALA A 57 -1.32 17.59 12.72
C ALA A 57 -1.49 16.25 13.43
N GLN A 58 -1.01 16.17 14.67
CA GLN A 58 -1.14 14.97 15.48
C GLN A 58 -2.61 14.58 15.71
N ASN A 59 -2.90 13.28 15.78
CA ASN A 59 -4.22 12.72 16.02
C ASN A 59 -5.27 13.10 14.98
N LYS A 60 -4.84 13.41 13.75
CA LYS A 60 -5.76 13.71 12.66
C LYS A 60 -6.47 12.45 12.20
N ARG A 61 -7.79 12.52 12.03
CA ARG A 61 -8.59 11.47 11.41
C ARG A 61 -8.71 11.75 9.92
N ILE A 62 -8.64 10.69 9.11
CA ILE A 62 -9.06 10.78 7.72
C ILE A 62 -10.59 10.92 7.68
N SER A 63 -11.09 11.50 6.60
CA SER A 63 -12.52 11.71 6.35
C SER A 63 -12.81 11.42 4.89
N ASP A 64 -14.09 11.18 4.57
CA ASP A 64 -14.53 11.02 3.19
C ASP A 64 -14.03 12.18 2.33
N LEU A 65 -13.52 11.83 1.15
CA LEU A 65 -12.95 12.77 0.21
C LEU A 65 -14.04 13.22 -0.76
N ASN A 66 -14.30 14.52 -0.82
CA ASN A 66 -15.24 15.14 -1.75
C ASN A 66 -14.65 16.41 -2.34
N ARG A 67 -13.63 16.25 -3.18
CA ARG A 67 -12.87 17.34 -3.79
C ARG A 67 -13.18 17.38 -5.29
N THR A 68 -14.27 18.04 -5.65
CA THR A 68 -14.71 18.17 -7.05
C THR A 68 -13.64 18.81 -7.95
N ALA A 69 -12.90 19.79 -7.43
CA ALA A 69 -11.79 20.43 -8.14
C ALA A 69 -10.67 19.46 -8.55
N ASN A 70 -10.52 18.34 -7.82
CA ASN A 70 -9.54 17.29 -8.09
C ASN A 70 -10.15 16.03 -8.72
N GLN A 71 -11.45 16.05 -9.08
CA GLN A 71 -12.20 14.87 -9.54
C GLN A 71 -12.12 13.68 -8.56
N LEU A 72 -12.02 13.97 -7.26
CA LEU A 72 -11.82 12.97 -6.22
C LEU A 72 -13.05 12.92 -5.31
N LYS A 73 -13.84 11.86 -5.46
CA LYS A 73 -14.98 11.56 -4.60
C LYS A 73 -14.95 10.09 -4.21
N VAL A 74 -14.56 9.81 -2.97
CA VAL A 74 -14.41 8.44 -2.45
C VAL A 74 -14.68 8.42 -0.94
N HIS A 75 -15.40 7.40 -0.50
CA HIS A 75 -15.76 7.21 0.90
C HIS A 75 -14.78 6.25 1.58
N ILE A 76 -14.57 6.41 2.89
CA ILE A 76 -13.76 5.46 3.67
C ILE A 76 -14.32 4.04 3.54
N GLY A 77 -15.65 3.92 3.41
CA GLY A 77 -16.32 2.63 3.18
C GLY A 77 -15.91 1.93 1.88
N ASP A 78 -15.54 2.68 0.83
CA ASP A 78 -15.02 2.10 -0.41
C ASP A 78 -13.64 1.48 -0.17
N LEU A 79 -12.77 2.18 0.58
CA LEU A 79 -11.44 1.69 0.97
C LEU A 79 -11.54 0.42 1.85
N GLU A 80 -12.48 0.40 2.81
CA GLU A 80 -12.79 -0.77 3.63
C GLU A 80 -13.28 -1.95 2.76
N SER A 81 -14.18 -1.68 1.81
CA SER A 81 -14.74 -2.71 0.92
C SER A 81 -13.68 -3.30 -0.01
N TRP A 82 -12.80 -2.48 -0.57
CA TRP A 82 -11.70 -2.95 -1.43
C TRP A 82 -10.72 -3.82 -0.66
N ARG A 83 -10.33 -3.40 0.56
CA ARG A 83 -9.52 -4.23 1.47
C ARG A 83 -10.16 -5.60 1.64
N ASP A 84 -11.43 -5.64 2.01
CA ASP A 84 -12.11 -6.90 2.36
C ASP A 84 -12.19 -7.84 1.16
N ARG A 85 -12.50 -7.32 -0.04
CA ARG A 85 -12.52 -8.10 -1.30
C ARG A 85 -11.15 -8.61 -1.70
N ILE A 86 -10.08 -7.82 -1.50
CA ILE A 86 -8.70 -8.27 -1.77
C ILE A 86 -8.31 -9.39 -0.81
N ILE A 87 -8.61 -9.24 0.48
CA ILE A 87 -8.34 -10.28 1.48
C ILE A 87 -9.13 -11.55 1.16
N GLU A 88 -10.39 -11.41 0.76
CA GLU A 88 -11.24 -12.54 0.34
C GLU A 88 -10.64 -13.27 -0.88
N ALA A 89 -10.20 -12.54 -1.91
CA ALA A 89 -9.54 -13.15 -3.07
C ALA A 89 -8.27 -13.93 -2.68
N ILE A 90 -7.47 -13.38 -1.76
CA ILE A 90 -6.29 -14.08 -1.21
C ILE A 90 -6.71 -15.35 -0.46
N GLN A 91 -7.78 -15.30 0.32
CA GLN A 91 -8.30 -16.44 1.08
C GLN A 91 -8.85 -17.54 0.16
N GLN A 92 -9.53 -17.17 -0.92
CA GLN A 92 -10.08 -18.09 -1.91
C GLN A 92 -9.00 -18.68 -2.83
N GLY A 93 -7.86 -17.99 -2.97
CA GLY A 93 -6.74 -18.41 -3.82
C GLY A 93 -6.85 -17.96 -5.28
N PHE A 94 -7.89 -17.20 -5.64
CA PHE A 94 -8.06 -16.64 -6.98
C PHE A 94 -8.73 -15.25 -6.94
N ALA A 95 -8.49 -14.45 -7.97
CA ALA A 95 -9.18 -13.20 -8.24
C ALA A 95 -10.21 -13.38 -9.37
N THR A 96 -11.20 -12.50 -9.44
CA THR A 96 -12.19 -12.45 -10.53
C THR A 96 -11.76 -11.39 -11.53
N SER A 97 -11.63 -11.76 -12.81
CA SER A 97 -11.35 -10.81 -13.90
C SER A 97 -12.63 -10.09 -14.36
N VAL A 98 -12.51 -9.19 -15.33
CA VAL A 98 -13.68 -8.73 -16.10
C VAL A 98 -14.03 -9.79 -17.13
N SER A 99 -15.29 -10.23 -17.17
CA SER A 99 -15.72 -11.21 -18.17
C SER A 99 -15.56 -10.66 -19.59
N SER A 100 -14.88 -11.39 -20.47
CA SER A 100 -14.87 -11.10 -21.91
C SER A 100 -16.18 -11.52 -22.60
N ASN A 101 -17.01 -12.30 -21.90
CA ASN A 101 -18.21 -12.94 -22.44
C ASN A 101 -19.44 -12.43 -21.67
N THR A 102 -20.52 -12.12 -22.37
CA THR A 102 -21.69 -11.35 -21.91
C THR A 102 -22.57 -12.04 -20.85
N CYS A 103 -22.06 -13.00 -20.08
CA CYS A 103 -22.81 -13.80 -19.11
C CYS A 103 -22.12 -13.82 -17.72
N ASP A 104 -22.40 -12.78 -16.95
CA ASP A 104 -22.51 -12.67 -15.48
C ASP A 104 -21.43 -13.12 -14.48
N TYR A 105 -20.33 -13.80 -14.83
CA TYR A 105 -19.18 -13.92 -13.90
C TYR A 105 -17.85 -13.87 -14.67
N GLY A 106 -16.92 -13.03 -14.20
CA GLY A 106 -15.58 -12.94 -14.78
C GLY A 106 -14.75 -14.20 -14.54
N ASP A 107 -13.79 -14.45 -15.44
CA ASP A 107 -12.90 -15.61 -15.33
C ASP A 107 -12.09 -15.56 -14.02
N ARG A 108 -11.76 -16.75 -13.50
CA ARG A 108 -10.91 -16.86 -12.31
C ARG A 108 -9.44 -16.75 -12.71
N VAL A 109 -8.73 -15.85 -12.03
CA VAL A 109 -7.28 -15.68 -12.14
C VAL A 109 -6.65 -16.24 -10.88
N GLU A 110 -6.01 -17.39 -11.00
CA GLU A 110 -5.30 -18.03 -9.89
C GLU A 110 -4.26 -17.08 -9.27
N LEU A 111 -4.29 -16.96 -7.95
CA LEU A 111 -3.28 -16.25 -7.18
C LEU A 111 -2.19 -17.20 -6.68
N SER A 112 -2.24 -18.48 -7.03
CA SER A 112 -1.17 -19.43 -6.73
C SER A 112 0.02 -19.29 -7.72
N GLY A 113 1.17 -19.87 -7.35
CA GLY A 113 2.34 -19.94 -8.22
C GLY A 113 3.10 -18.61 -8.43
N ASN A 114 3.87 -18.54 -9.51
CA ASN A 114 4.85 -17.47 -9.74
C ASN A 114 4.22 -16.12 -10.11
N SER A 115 3.05 -16.11 -10.76
CA SER A 115 2.35 -14.91 -11.19
C SER A 115 1.43 -14.32 -10.13
N GLY A 116 1.02 -15.09 -9.12
CA GLY A 116 0.03 -14.67 -8.14
C GLY A 116 0.39 -13.38 -7.38
N THR A 117 1.66 -13.23 -7.00
CA THR A 117 2.14 -11.99 -6.37
C THR A 117 2.14 -10.80 -7.32
N ASP A 118 2.34 -11.02 -8.62
CA ASP A 118 2.26 -9.96 -9.63
C ASP A 118 0.81 -9.49 -9.81
N THR A 119 -0.12 -10.43 -9.99
CA THR A 119 -1.56 -10.17 -10.05
C THR A 119 -2.04 -9.42 -8.82
N LEU A 120 -1.68 -9.88 -7.62
CA LEU A 120 -2.03 -9.21 -6.37
C LEU A 120 -1.43 -7.79 -6.29
N GLY A 121 -0.21 -7.59 -6.79
CA GLY A 121 0.40 -6.27 -6.85
C GLY A 121 -0.39 -5.32 -7.76
N ASN A 122 -0.81 -5.79 -8.92
CA ASN A 122 -1.65 -5.04 -9.84
C ASN A 122 -3.06 -4.77 -9.27
N MET A 123 -3.59 -5.62 -8.39
CA MET A 123 -4.85 -5.37 -7.68
C MET A 123 -4.69 -4.32 -6.56
N LEU A 124 -3.64 -4.42 -5.74
CA LEU A 124 -3.42 -3.58 -4.56
C LEU A 124 -2.96 -2.17 -4.90
N GLU A 125 -1.94 -2.03 -5.75
CA GLU A 125 -1.50 -0.71 -6.24
C GLU A 125 -2.60 -0.06 -7.08
N SER A 126 -3.40 -0.91 -7.72
CA SER A 126 -4.14 -0.70 -8.95
C SER A 126 -3.29 -0.18 -10.10
N SER A 127 -3.15 -1.04 -11.11
CA SER A 127 -2.57 -0.69 -12.40
C SER A 127 -3.59 -0.96 -13.51
N ILE A 128 -3.31 -0.48 -14.72
CA ILE A 128 -4.18 -0.73 -15.89
C ILE A 128 -4.31 -2.23 -16.22
N ILE A 129 -3.37 -3.05 -15.76
CA ILE A 129 -3.36 -4.51 -15.93
C ILE A 129 -3.94 -5.26 -14.72
N SER A 130 -4.58 -4.55 -13.79
CA SER A 130 -5.37 -5.19 -12.73
C SER A 130 -6.50 -6.05 -13.34
N PRO A 131 -6.73 -7.27 -12.85
CA PRO A 131 -7.75 -8.16 -13.41
C PRO A 131 -9.16 -7.56 -13.37
N ASN A 132 -9.48 -6.76 -12.35
CA ASN A 132 -10.78 -6.11 -12.22
C ASN A 132 -10.73 -4.90 -11.26
N ARG A 133 -10.48 -3.71 -11.81
CA ARG A 133 -10.44 -2.45 -11.03
C ARG A 133 -11.79 -2.06 -10.42
N ALA A 134 -12.91 -2.49 -11.00
CA ALA A 134 -14.24 -2.19 -10.47
C ALA A 134 -14.51 -2.95 -9.15
N VAL A 135 -13.96 -4.16 -9.02
CA VAL A 135 -14.09 -4.99 -7.82
C VAL A 135 -13.07 -4.61 -6.76
N TYR A 136 -11.79 -4.52 -7.15
CA TYR A 136 -10.66 -4.39 -6.21
C TYR A 136 -10.19 -2.94 -5.99
N GLY A 137 -10.67 -2.00 -6.80
CA GLY A 137 -10.45 -0.57 -6.58
C GLY A 137 -9.03 -0.08 -6.81
N ASP A 138 -8.72 1.04 -6.14
CA ASP A 138 -7.42 1.73 -6.17
C ASP A 138 -6.82 1.87 -4.76
N PHE A 139 -6.78 0.74 -4.04
CA PHE A 139 -6.61 0.70 -2.60
C PHE A 139 -5.35 1.42 -2.09
N HIS A 140 -4.17 1.06 -2.59
CA HIS A 140 -2.90 1.68 -2.19
C HIS A 140 -2.87 3.19 -2.45
N ASN A 141 -3.21 3.62 -3.66
CA ASN A 141 -3.08 5.02 -4.07
C ASN A 141 -4.14 5.90 -3.41
N VAL A 142 -5.37 5.40 -3.27
CA VAL A 142 -6.43 6.13 -2.56
C VAL A 142 -6.12 6.25 -1.08
N GLY A 143 -5.47 5.26 -0.46
CA GLY A 143 -4.96 5.40 0.91
C GLY A 143 -3.96 6.56 1.07
N HIS A 144 -3.08 6.77 0.08
CA HIS A 144 -2.22 7.96 0.04
C HIS A 144 -3.03 9.26 0.02
N PHE A 145 -4.13 9.32 -0.75
CA PHE A 145 -5.00 10.50 -0.82
C PHE A 145 -5.79 10.77 0.45
N PHE A 146 -6.30 9.73 1.11
CA PHE A 146 -7.00 9.90 2.40
C PHE A 146 -6.09 10.55 3.45
N ILE A 147 -4.83 10.14 3.49
CA ILE A 147 -3.85 10.70 4.42
C ILE A 147 -3.43 12.10 3.99
N SER A 148 -3.14 12.30 2.70
CA SER A 148 -2.60 13.57 2.21
C SER A 148 -3.59 14.73 2.29
N TYR A 149 -4.88 14.46 2.12
CA TYR A 149 -5.96 15.45 2.22
C TYR A 149 -6.68 15.45 3.57
N ALA A 150 -6.17 14.74 4.59
CA ALA A 150 -6.84 14.69 5.89
C ALA A 150 -7.10 16.09 6.47
N HIS A 151 -6.24 17.07 6.18
CA HIS A 151 -6.40 18.45 6.63
C HIS A 151 -7.51 19.24 5.89
N ASP A 152 -7.91 18.84 4.68
CA ASP A 152 -8.91 19.52 3.83
C ASP A 152 -9.62 18.53 2.89
N SER A 153 -10.46 17.63 3.44
CA SER A 153 -11.00 16.51 2.67
C SER A 153 -12.07 16.89 1.64
N ASP A 154 -12.65 18.09 1.73
CA ASP A 154 -13.72 18.57 0.85
C ASP A 154 -13.36 19.86 0.08
N HIS A 155 -12.09 20.25 0.12
CA HIS A 155 -11.54 21.40 -0.61
C HIS A 155 -12.08 22.77 -0.16
N ARG A 156 -12.74 22.87 1.00
CA ARG A 156 -13.30 24.15 1.48
C ARG A 156 -12.22 25.18 1.82
N TYR A 157 -11.01 24.73 2.15
CA TYR A 157 -9.89 25.60 2.51
C TYR A 157 -8.94 25.86 1.34
N LEU A 158 -9.23 25.31 0.16
CA LEU A 158 -8.41 25.44 -1.05
C LEU A 158 -6.95 25.00 -0.83
N GLU A 159 -6.74 24.02 0.05
CA GLU A 159 -5.42 23.49 0.37
C GLU A 159 -5.03 22.37 -0.61
N ALA A 160 -3.72 22.27 -0.88
CA ALA A 160 -3.15 21.21 -1.70
C ALA A 160 -2.98 19.91 -0.89
N PHE A 161 -2.50 18.83 -1.50
CA PHE A 161 -2.16 17.62 -0.73
C PHE A 161 -0.92 17.85 0.15
N GLY A 162 -0.85 17.18 1.31
CA GLY A 162 0.38 17.04 2.08
C GLY A 162 1.37 16.05 1.44
N VAL A 163 2.56 15.88 2.02
CA VAL A 163 3.65 15.06 1.43
C VAL A 163 3.26 13.63 1.03
N MET A 164 2.25 13.04 1.68
CA MET A 164 1.73 11.72 1.32
C MET A 164 1.10 11.64 -0.08
N GLY A 165 0.75 12.77 -0.69
CA GLY A 165 0.16 12.85 -2.02
C GLY A 165 1.17 12.82 -3.18
N ASP A 166 2.47 12.90 -2.90
CA ASP A 166 3.54 12.91 -3.91
C ASP A 166 4.61 11.86 -3.59
N SER A 167 4.86 10.96 -4.53
CA SER A 167 5.81 9.85 -4.38
C SER A 167 7.25 10.29 -4.09
N THR A 168 7.64 11.49 -4.52
CA THR A 168 8.97 12.07 -4.27
C THR A 168 9.14 12.60 -2.85
N THR A 169 8.03 12.76 -2.11
CA THR A 169 8.02 13.37 -0.78
C THR A 169 7.40 12.49 0.31
N ALA A 170 6.57 11.50 -0.07
CA ALA A 170 5.81 10.66 0.85
C ALA A 170 6.68 9.92 1.87
N MET A 171 7.86 9.44 1.48
CA MET A 171 8.78 8.72 2.37
C MET A 171 9.31 9.58 3.52
N ARG A 172 9.09 10.90 3.52
CA ARG A 172 9.47 11.78 4.64
C ARG A 172 8.50 11.70 5.82
N ASP A 173 7.25 11.29 5.59
CA ASP A 173 6.22 11.23 6.63
C ASP A 173 6.27 9.87 7.37
N PRO A 174 6.34 9.83 8.71
CA PRO A 174 6.28 8.58 9.47
C PRO A 174 5.05 7.70 9.14
N VAL A 175 3.91 8.30 8.78
CA VAL A 175 2.68 7.56 8.44
C VAL A 175 2.84 6.73 7.16
N PHE A 176 3.74 7.12 6.25
CA PHE A 176 4.08 6.37 5.05
C PHE A 176 4.44 4.93 5.40
N TYR A 177 5.28 4.76 6.41
CA TYR A 177 5.76 3.44 6.82
C TYR A 177 4.70 2.63 7.55
N ARG A 178 3.70 3.27 8.17
CA ARG A 178 2.55 2.58 8.76
C ARG A 178 1.58 2.08 7.69
N TRP A 179 1.30 2.92 6.70
CA TRP A 179 0.48 2.56 5.54
C TRP A 179 1.14 1.43 4.75
N ARG A 180 2.42 1.58 4.40
CA ARG A 180 3.16 0.60 3.60
C ARG A 180 3.43 -0.70 4.37
N ALA A 181 3.59 -0.67 5.69
CA ALA A 181 3.64 -1.89 6.50
C ALA A 181 2.31 -2.65 6.45
N TYR A 182 1.19 -1.92 6.43
CA TYR A 182 -0.12 -2.56 6.29
C TYR A 182 -0.31 -3.20 4.90
N ILE A 183 0.10 -2.51 3.83
CA ILE A 183 0.12 -3.08 2.47
C ILE A 183 1.01 -4.33 2.42
N ASP A 184 2.22 -4.27 2.97
CA ASP A 184 3.11 -5.43 3.04
C ASP A 184 2.45 -6.59 3.79
N GLY A 185 1.75 -6.32 4.89
CA GLY A 185 0.98 -7.32 5.63
C GLY A 185 -0.03 -8.09 4.76
N ILE A 186 -0.72 -7.41 3.83
CA ILE A 186 -1.65 -8.07 2.89
C ILE A 186 -0.89 -8.99 1.91
N PHE A 187 0.29 -8.58 1.44
CA PHE A 187 1.12 -9.47 0.64
C PHE A 187 1.68 -10.65 1.44
N GLN A 188 2.03 -10.45 2.73
CA GLN A 188 2.46 -11.54 3.60
C GLN A 188 1.34 -12.56 3.80
N GLU A 189 0.08 -12.12 3.95
CA GLU A 189 -1.07 -13.02 3.97
C GLU A 189 -1.10 -13.94 2.73
N HIS A 190 -0.87 -13.38 1.55
CA HIS A 190 -0.77 -14.18 0.33
C HIS A 190 0.46 -15.09 0.32
N LYS A 191 1.64 -14.59 0.71
CA LYS A 191 2.88 -15.38 0.74
C LYS A 191 2.83 -16.56 1.71
N ASN A 192 2.17 -16.39 2.86
CA ASN A 192 1.99 -17.44 3.87
C ASN A 192 1.14 -18.62 3.38
N ARG A 193 0.40 -18.46 2.28
CA ARG A 193 -0.41 -19.51 1.66
C ARG A 193 0.34 -20.29 0.57
N LEU A 194 1.52 -19.82 0.16
CA LEU A 194 2.31 -20.52 -0.85
C LEU A 194 2.98 -21.76 -0.22
N PRO A 195 3.18 -22.84 -0.99
CA PRO A 195 3.94 -23.98 -0.51
C PRO A 195 5.36 -23.54 -0.14
N VAL A 196 5.88 -24.11 0.95
CA VAL A 196 7.27 -23.92 1.34
C VAL A 196 8.20 -24.40 0.22
N TYR A 197 9.35 -23.73 0.07
CA TYR A 197 10.34 -24.17 -0.90
C TYR A 197 10.79 -25.61 -0.59
N THR A 198 10.83 -26.44 -1.62
CA THR A 198 11.30 -27.83 -1.52
C THR A 198 12.82 -27.88 -1.53
N MET A 199 13.40 -28.99 -1.06
CA MET A 199 14.85 -29.18 -1.09
C MET A 199 15.45 -28.96 -2.50
N PRO A 200 14.90 -29.51 -3.59
CA PRO A 200 15.39 -29.23 -4.94
C PRO A 200 15.33 -27.75 -5.37
N GLN A 201 14.46 -26.94 -4.76
CA GLN A 201 14.36 -25.50 -5.04
C GLN A 201 15.38 -24.67 -4.25
N LEU A 202 15.88 -25.20 -3.12
CA LEU A 202 16.81 -24.51 -2.22
C LEU A 202 18.26 -24.97 -2.40
N GLN A 203 18.47 -26.25 -2.75
CA GLN A 203 19.79 -26.84 -2.87
C GLN A 203 20.44 -26.47 -4.20
N TYR A 204 21.78 -26.42 -4.18
CA TYR A 204 22.57 -26.39 -5.40
C TYR A 204 23.66 -27.46 -5.30
N ASP A 205 23.38 -28.61 -5.92
CA ASP A 205 24.23 -29.79 -5.82
C ASP A 205 25.65 -29.52 -6.36
N GLY A 206 26.66 -29.97 -5.62
CA GLY A 206 28.06 -29.75 -5.94
C GLY A 206 28.63 -28.40 -5.48
N ILE A 207 27.81 -27.51 -4.90
CA ILE A 207 28.27 -26.23 -4.34
C ILE A 207 28.19 -26.26 -2.82
N SER A 208 29.26 -25.80 -2.16
CA SER A 208 29.30 -25.65 -0.70
C SER A 208 29.78 -24.25 -0.32
N VAL A 209 29.13 -23.64 0.66
CA VAL A 209 29.53 -22.36 1.23
C VAL A 209 30.52 -22.63 2.36
N THR A 210 31.79 -22.28 2.16
CA THR A 210 32.87 -22.56 3.13
C THR A 210 33.15 -21.39 4.09
N GLY A 211 32.67 -20.18 3.78
CA GLY A 211 32.83 -19.01 4.63
C GLY A 211 32.03 -17.81 4.13
N LEU A 212 31.75 -16.87 5.03
CA LEU A 212 31.08 -15.60 4.76
C LEU A 212 31.74 -14.52 5.62
N GLN A 213 32.10 -13.37 5.04
CA GLN A 213 32.68 -12.25 5.79
C GLN A 213 31.96 -10.94 5.43
N HIS A 214 31.88 -10.01 6.39
CA HIS A 214 31.45 -8.64 6.16
C HIS A 214 32.68 -7.79 5.83
N CYS A 215 32.63 -6.99 4.76
CA CYS A 215 33.69 -6.03 4.43
C CYS A 215 33.68 -4.80 5.35
#